data_AF-A0A182YDU5-F1
#
_entry.id   AF-A0A182YDU5-F1
#
_cell.length_a   1.000
_cell.length_b   1.000
_cell.length_c   1.000
_cell.angle_alpha   90.00
_cell.angle_beta   90.00
_cell.angle_gamma   90.00
#
_symmetry.space_group_name_H-M   'P 1'
#
loop_
_entity.id
_entity.type
_entity.pdbx_description
1 polymer ?
#
loop_
_entity_poly.entity_id
_entity_poly.type
_entity_poly.pdbx_seq_one_letter_code
_entity_poly.pdbx_strand_id
1 'polypeptide(L)'
;MAPAKENDSQTDQPGVPPIKKPKLEDVLDEDGGNSGQLAVKRKQTVTDRSKQCPYLDTINRHLLDFDFEKLCSVSLTRINVYACLVCGKYFQGRGTNTHAYTHSVAESHHVFLNLSTLKFYCLPDNYEIIDSSLDDIKYVLDPVFTLRDIRSLDREDVKQSRTVDGTFYHPGVVGLNNIKANDYCNVILQALSHVKPIRDFFLMEKNYANIKRPPGDTAFTLVQRFGELLRKLWNPRNFKAHVSPHEMLQAVVLWSNKQFQITKQGDPIEFLSWFLHSLHKQLRGNKQPDSSVINRSFLGEMKIYTRKLPPTELDDVQKQLLLATDEYQEKEETSTFLYLTCDLPATPLFIDELRENIIPQVNLYQLLAKFNSISEKEYKTYKDNFLKRFEITRLPKYVILYIKRFTKNTFFLEKNPTIVNFPVKNVDFGDILTEDNKKTHQYTKYNLVANIVHDGEPNSGTYRCHILQKSTNQWYEMQDLHVTNILPQMITLTEAYIQIYELQETDET
;
A
#
# COMPACT_ATOMS: atom_id res chain seq x y z
N MET A 1 -46.15 15.19 73.42
CA MET A 1 -45.04 15.32 74.38
C MET A 1 -43.75 15.44 73.59
N ALA A 2 -42.97 16.47 73.88
CA ALA A 2 -41.62 16.75 73.35
C ALA A 2 -40.60 15.64 73.76
N PRO A 3 -39.29 15.69 73.41
CA PRO A 3 -38.58 16.06 72.16
C PRO A 3 -37.32 15.18 71.84
N ALA A 4 -36.58 15.57 70.77
CA ALA A 4 -35.10 15.56 70.58
C ALA A 4 -34.38 14.21 70.22
N LYS A 5 -33.35 14.12 69.35
CA LYS A 5 -32.28 15.05 68.92
C LYS A 5 -31.55 14.58 67.63
N GLU A 6 -31.14 15.57 66.81
CA GLU A 6 -29.87 15.82 66.07
C GLU A 6 -29.24 14.89 65.00
N ASN A 7 -29.13 15.49 63.79
CA ASN A 7 -27.98 15.60 62.85
C ASN A 7 -27.44 14.35 62.11
N ASP A 8 -26.99 14.38 60.84
CA ASP A 8 -26.57 15.47 59.95
C ASP A 8 -26.51 14.99 58.47
N SER A 9 -26.28 15.94 57.56
CA SER A 9 -25.80 15.83 56.16
C SER A 9 -26.80 15.91 54.99
N GLN A 10 -26.57 16.99 54.24
CA GLN A 10 -27.34 17.62 53.15
C GLN A 10 -27.10 16.97 51.79
N THR A 11 -28.14 16.98 50.97
CA THR A 11 -28.08 16.89 49.50
C THR A 11 -28.65 18.19 48.96
N ASP A 12 -27.92 18.87 48.07
CA ASP A 12 -28.52 19.85 47.16
C ASP A 12 -27.63 20.07 45.93
N GLN A 13 -28.28 20.03 44.76
CA GLN A 13 -27.72 20.38 43.46
C GLN A 13 -27.53 21.90 43.35
N PRO A 14 -26.66 22.38 42.43
CA PRO A 14 -27.19 23.39 41.50
C PRO A 14 -26.63 23.35 40.06
N GLY A 15 -27.56 23.45 39.10
CA GLY A 15 -27.68 24.53 38.11
C GLY A 15 -26.46 25.08 37.35
N VAL A 16 -26.51 24.96 36.02
CA VAL A 16 -25.60 25.52 35.00
C VAL A 16 -25.57 27.07 34.99
N PRO A 17 -24.40 27.73 34.86
CA PRO A 17 -24.31 29.18 34.65
C PRO A 17 -24.18 29.58 33.15
N PRO A 18 -24.74 30.73 32.73
CA PRO A 18 -24.71 31.21 31.34
C PRO A 18 -23.58 32.21 31.00
N ILE A 19 -23.42 32.37 29.68
CA ILE A 19 -22.39 33.06 28.90
C ILE A 19 -22.41 34.59 29.08
N LYS A 20 -21.24 35.22 29.32
CA LYS A 20 -21.05 36.69 29.38
C LYS A 20 -20.75 37.29 28.00
N LYS A 21 -21.52 38.31 27.60
CA LYS A 21 -21.20 39.30 26.56
C LYS A 21 -20.53 40.54 27.20
N PRO A 22 -19.57 41.24 26.55
CA PRO A 22 -19.09 42.55 26.99
C PRO A 22 -20.00 43.70 26.53
N LYS A 23 -19.97 44.78 27.32
CA LYS A 23 -20.85 45.96 27.36
C LYS A 23 -20.56 47.03 26.28
N LEU A 24 -21.61 47.78 25.94
CA LEU A 24 -21.61 49.10 25.29
C LEU A 24 -21.69 50.19 26.38
N GLU A 25 -21.01 51.33 26.17
CA GLU A 25 -21.17 52.70 26.72
C GLU A 25 -20.03 53.52 26.04
N ASP A 26 -20.12 54.77 25.60
CA ASP A 26 -21.19 55.75 25.45
C ASP A 26 -20.77 56.80 24.40
N VAL A 27 -21.76 57.51 23.87
CA VAL A 27 -21.72 58.53 22.81
C VAL A 27 -21.39 59.91 23.38
N LEU A 28 -20.59 60.71 22.65
CA LEU A 28 -20.74 62.17 22.59
C LEU A 28 -20.48 62.66 21.16
N ASP A 29 -21.48 63.33 20.60
CA ASP A 29 -21.52 64.03 19.32
C ASP A 29 -20.80 65.39 19.38
N GLU A 30 -20.26 65.86 18.25
CA GLU A 30 -20.44 67.23 17.77
C GLU A 30 -20.05 67.40 16.27
N ASP A 31 -21.09 67.64 15.47
CA ASP A 31 -21.28 68.31 14.18
C ASP A 31 -20.20 68.52 13.10
N GLY A 32 -20.60 68.14 11.86
CA GLY A 32 -20.65 69.09 10.73
C GLY A 32 -19.80 68.77 9.48
N GLY A 33 -20.39 68.17 8.43
CA GLY A 33 -19.78 68.21 7.09
C GLY A 33 -20.21 67.13 6.08
N ASN A 34 -21.31 67.39 5.39
CA ASN A 34 -21.90 66.69 4.24
C ASN A 34 -20.91 66.10 3.19
N SER A 35 -21.02 64.80 2.87
CA SER A 35 -21.18 64.27 1.49
C SER A 35 -20.97 62.74 1.35
N GLY A 36 -21.90 62.08 0.66
CA GLY A 36 -21.60 60.91 -0.20
C GLY A 36 -21.54 59.53 0.45
N GLN A 37 -22.67 58.82 0.42
CA GLN A 37 -22.72 57.36 0.56
C GLN A 37 -21.84 56.67 -0.50
N LEU A 38 -20.83 55.90 -0.07
CA LEU A 38 -20.32 54.76 -0.82
C LEU A 38 -19.91 53.65 0.16
N ALA A 39 -20.85 52.72 0.38
CA ALA A 39 -20.57 51.46 1.04
C ALA A 39 -19.61 50.64 0.17
N VAL A 40 -18.33 50.58 0.55
CA VAL A 40 -17.34 49.72 -0.09
C VAL A 40 -17.64 48.26 0.28
N LYS A 41 -18.46 47.61 -0.55
CA LYS A 41 -18.46 46.15 -0.66
C LYS A 41 -17.07 45.72 -1.11
N ARG A 42 -16.30 45.11 -0.20
CA ARG A 42 -15.00 44.50 -0.48
C ARG A 42 -15.20 43.23 -1.33
N LYS A 43 -15.54 43.41 -2.62
CA LYS A 43 -15.31 42.39 -3.65
C LYS A 43 -13.80 42.30 -3.83
N GLN A 44 -13.22 41.13 -3.62
CA GLN A 44 -11.85 40.84 -4.06
C GLN A 44 -11.80 41.00 -5.58
N THR A 45 -11.38 42.18 -6.03
CA THR A 45 -10.95 42.40 -7.40
C THR A 45 -9.65 41.63 -7.58
N VAL A 46 -9.68 40.58 -8.41
CA VAL A 46 -8.49 39.92 -8.95
C VAL A 46 -7.61 41.04 -9.53
N THR A 47 -6.50 41.38 -8.85
CA THR A 47 -5.59 42.44 -9.29
C THR A 47 -4.82 41.95 -10.51
N ASP A 48 -4.46 42.83 -11.45
CA ASP A 48 -3.66 42.47 -12.65
C ASP A 48 -2.40 41.65 -12.29
N ARG A 49 -1.80 41.96 -11.13
CA ARG A 49 -0.63 41.25 -10.57
C ARG A 49 -0.84 39.76 -10.32
N SER A 50 -2.06 39.32 -10.04
CA SER A 50 -2.35 37.88 -9.85
C SER A 50 -2.15 37.04 -11.12
N LYS A 51 -2.27 37.66 -12.30
CA LYS A 51 -2.09 37.02 -13.61
C LYS A 51 -0.72 37.32 -14.23
N GLN A 52 0.03 38.27 -13.68
CA GLN A 52 1.33 38.71 -14.17
C GLN A 52 2.31 38.82 -13.00
N CYS A 53 2.71 37.66 -12.47
CA CYS A 53 3.75 37.58 -11.45
C CYS A 53 5.13 37.61 -12.15
N PRO A 54 6.04 38.54 -11.80
CA PRO A 54 7.35 38.64 -12.45
C PRO A 54 8.33 37.56 -12.02
N TYR A 55 8.05 36.84 -10.92
CA TYR A 55 8.98 35.90 -10.30
C TYR A 55 8.77 34.43 -10.72
N LEU A 56 7.93 34.16 -11.72
CA LEU A 56 7.63 32.79 -12.14
C LEU A 56 8.82 32.05 -12.76
N ASP A 57 9.76 32.80 -13.32
CA ASP A 57 11.03 32.31 -13.87
C ASP A 57 11.98 31.79 -12.80
N THR A 58 11.85 32.26 -11.55
CA THR A 58 12.68 31.83 -10.41
C THR A 58 12.34 30.41 -9.91
N ILE A 59 11.26 29.80 -10.38
CA ILE A 59 10.79 28.50 -9.93
C ILE A 59 11.70 27.38 -10.43
N ASN A 60 12.27 26.62 -9.52
CA ASN A 60 13.13 25.49 -9.83
C ASN A 60 12.44 24.16 -9.52
N ARG A 61 11.88 23.52 -10.55
CA ARG A 61 11.15 22.25 -10.45
C ARG A 61 12.03 21.07 -10.01
N HIS A 62 13.33 21.11 -10.27
CA HIS A 62 14.26 20.04 -9.89
C HIS A 62 14.42 19.90 -8.36
N LEU A 63 14.23 21.01 -7.63
CA LEU A 63 14.34 21.05 -6.17
C LEU A 63 13.01 20.75 -5.46
N LEU A 64 11.91 20.65 -6.20
CA LEU A 64 10.59 20.40 -5.63
C LEU A 64 10.45 18.91 -5.31
N ASP A 65 10.25 18.63 -4.04
CA ASP A 65 9.97 17.30 -3.53
C ASP A 65 8.74 17.36 -2.64
N PHE A 66 7.70 16.61 -2.99
CA PHE A 66 6.41 16.59 -2.30
C PHE A 66 6.14 15.25 -1.61
N ASP A 67 7.18 14.42 -1.43
CA ASP A 67 7.08 13.08 -0.84
C ASP A 67 7.29 13.02 0.67
N PHE A 68 7.64 14.16 1.27
CA PHE A 68 7.91 14.26 2.71
C PHE A 68 6.73 14.87 3.47
N GLU A 69 6.78 14.76 4.80
CA GLU A 69 5.76 15.34 5.65
C GLU A 69 5.63 16.85 5.41
N LYS A 70 4.38 17.31 5.28
CA LYS A 70 3.99 18.70 5.05
C LYS A 70 4.10 19.51 6.35
N LEU A 71 5.31 19.64 6.89
CA LEU A 71 5.63 20.38 8.11
C LEU A 71 6.59 21.55 7.84
N CYS A 72 6.53 22.59 8.66
CA CYS A 72 7.49 23.68 8.56
C CYS A 72 8.89 23.23 9.01
N SER A 73 9.92 23.48 8.20
CA SER A 73 11.31 23.13 8.51
C SER A 73 11.89 23.90 9.70
N VAL A 74 11.22 24.96 10.18
CA VAL A 74 11.66 25.78 11.33
C VAL A 74 10.83 25.47 12.57
N SER A 75 9.49 25.60 12.48
CA SER A 75 8.60 25.44 13.64
C SER A 75 8.02 24.03 13.82
N LEU A 76 8.28 23.11 12.87
CA LEU A 76 7.79 21.72 12.86
C LEU A 76 6.26 21.56 12.88
N THR A 77 5.50 22.64 12.71
CA THR A 77 4.04 22.61 12.66
C THR A 77 3.50 22.20 11.30
N ARG A 78 2.32 21.62 11.30
CA ARG A 78 1.55 21.18 10.11
C ARG A 78 0.50 22.21 9.67
N ILE A 79 0.36 23.32 10.41
CA ILE A 79 -0.70 24.30 10.18
C ILE A 79 -0.23 25.38 9.22
N ASN A 80 -0.98 25.60 8.12
CA ASN A 80 -0.70 26.64 7.12
C ASN A 80 0.74 26.59 6.59
N VAL A 81 1.14 25.43 6.08
CA VAL A 81 2.49 25.22 5.52
C VAL A 81 2.52 25.59 4.04
N TYR A 82 3.57 26.31 3.65
CA TYR A 82 3.84 26.79 2.31
C TYR A 82 5.16 26.19 1.81
N ALA A 83 5.16 25.61 0.62
CA ALA A 83 6.36 25.19 -0.06
C ALA A 83 6.95 26.36 -0.86
N CYS A 84 8.22 26.67 -0.61
CA CYS A 84 8.98 27.61 -1.43
C CYS A 84 9.30 26.96 -2.78
N LEU A 85 8.84 27.55 -3.88
CA LEU A 85 9.02 26.97 -5.21
C LEU A 85 10.42 27.20 -5.81
N VAL A 86 11.26 27.99 -5.12
CA VAL A 86 12.64 28.26 -5.54
C VAL A 86 13.60 27.24 -4.92
N CYS A 87 13.43 26.90 -3.63
CA CYS A 87 14.35 26.00 -2.92
C CYS A 87 13.74 24.68 -2.44
N GLY A 88 12.42 24.47 -2.60
CA GLY A 88 11.71 23.27 -2.20
C GLY A 88 11.41 23.13 -0.69
N LYS A 89 11.95 24.01 0.17
CA LYS A 89 11.73 23.95 1.63
C LYS A 89 10.34 24.42 2.05
N TYR A 90 9.89 23.93 3.21
CA TYR A 90 8.54 24.18 3.72
C TYR A 90 8.56 25.17 4.89
N PHE A 91 7.72 26.18 4.84
CA PHE A 91 7.65 27.25 5.84
C PHE A 91 6.22 27.52 6.30
N GLN A 92 6.06 27.88 7.57
CA GLN A 92 4.75 28.19 8.13
C GLN A 92 4.34 29.62 7.81
N GLY A 93 3.05 29.78 7.46
CA GLY A 93 2.34 31.04 7.43
C GLY A 93 2.68 31.92 6.23
N ARG A 94 1.92 33.01 6.07
CA ARG A 94 2.15 34.04 5.03
C ARG A 94 2.16 35.47 5.54
N GLY A 95 1.91 35.65 6.85
CA GLY A 95 1.88 36.97 7.48
C GLY A 95 3.29 37.51 7.71
N THR A 96 3.41 38.80 8.00
CA THR A 96 4.70 39.49 8.17
C THR A 96 5.62 38.85 9.23
N ASN A 97 5.04 38.23 10.27
CA ASN A 97 5.77 37.58 11.36
C ASN A 97 5.90 36.06 11.19
N THR A 98 5.76 35.55 9.96
CA THR A 98 5.76 34.11 9.69
C THR A 98 7.01 33.68 8.94
N HIS A 99 7.38 32.41 9.09
CA HIS A 99 8.63 31.88 8.54
C HIS A 99 8.69 31.98 7.02
N ALA A 100 7.57 31.81 6.30
CA ALA A 100 7.59 31.95 4.83
C ALA A 100 7.83 33.39 4.40
N TYR A 101 7.23 34.36 5.10
CA TYR A 101 7.47 35.78 4.84
C TYR A 101 8.93 36.15 5.12
N THR A 102 9.46 35.78 6.29
CA THR A 102 10.87 36.03 6.63
C THR A 102 11.81 35.37 5.62
N HIS A 103 11.53 34.12 5.21
CA HIS A 103 12.30 33.43 4.19
C HIS A 103 12.27 34.16 2.84
N SER A 104 11.10 34.68 2.45
CA SER A 104 10.96 35.40 1.18
C SER A 104 11.85 36.64 1.09
N VAL A 105 11.95 37.38 2.19
CA VAL A 105 12.77 38.60 2.26
C VAL A 105 14.25 38.26 2.44
N ALA A 106 14.57 37.28 3.29
CA ALA A 106 15.95 36.93 3.62
C ALA A 106 16.69 36.27 2.44
N GLU A 107 16.03 35.35 1.74
CA GLU A 107 16.63 34.56 0.65
C GLU A 107 16.21 35.07 -0.74
N SER A 108 15.40 36.15 -0.81
CA SER A 108 14.83 36.66 -2.06
C SER A 108 14.04 35.60 -2.85
N HIS A 109 13.38 34.68 -2.14
CA HIS A 109 12.52 33.65 -2.74
C HIS A 109 11.06 34.07 -2.68
N HIS A 110 10.47 34.42 -3.83
CA HIS A 110 9.19 35.13 -3.82
C HIS A 110 7.96 34.25 -4.04
N VAL A 111 8.12 33.04 -4.57
CA VAL A 111 6.99 32.20 -4.99
C VAL A 111 6.76 31.03 -4.04
N PHE A 112 5.54 30.92 -3.51
CA PHE A 112 5.14 29.90 -2.54
C PHE A 112 3.85 29.19 -2.94
N LEU A 113 3.73 27.90 -2.60
CA LEU A 113 2.53 27.09 -2.75
C LEU A 113 1.98 26.71 -1.37
N ASN A 114 0.72 27.04 -1.09
CA ASN A 114 0.06 26.54 0.10
C ASN A 114 -0.29 25.05 -0.05
N LEU A 115 0.27 24.20 0.81
CA LEU A 115 0.16 22.75 0.72
C LEU A 115 -1.23 22.20 1.08
N SER A 116 -2.10 23.00 1.71
CA SER A 116 -3.47 22.61 2.10
C SER A 116 -4.53 23.09 1.12
N THR A 117 -4.33 24.27 0.53
CA THR A 117 -5.32 24.90 -0.37
C THR A 117 -4.94 24.80 -1.85
N LEU A 118 -3.72 24.35 -2.17
CA LEU A 118 -3.19 24.27 -3.54
C LEU A 118 -3.17 25.61 -4.28
N LYS A 119 -3.11 26.71 -3.52
CA LYS A 119 -3.04 28.09 -4.03
C LYS A 119 -1.62 28.61 -3.98
N PHE A 120 -1.23 29.32 -5.04
CA PHE A 120 0.08 29.96 -5.15
C PHE A 120 0.03 31.39 -4.64
N TYR A 121 1.12 31.85 -4.02
CA TYR A 121 1.24 33.19 -3.47
C TYR A 121 2.62 33.76 -3.75
N CYS A 122 2.66 35.05 -4.05
CA CYS A 122 3.88 35.83 -4.06
C CYS A 122 4.09 36.44 -2.68
N LEU A 123 5.24 36.23 -2.05
CA LEU A 123 5.67 36.90 -0.81
C LEU A 123 6.96 37.68 -1.10
N PRO A 124 7.20 38.84 -0.46
CA PRO A 124 6.44 39.43 0.65
C PRO A 124 5.16 40.18 0.23
N ASP A 125 4.97 40.45 -1.06
CA ASP A 125 3.85 41.26 -1.59
C ASP A 125 2.44 40.70 -1.29
N ASN A 126 2.35 39.41 -0.94
CA ASN A 126 1.18 38.70 -0.44
C ASN A 126 -0.07 38.78 -1.34
N TYR A 127 0.11 38.48 -2.63
CA TYR A 127 -0.99 38.29 -3.59
C TYR A 127 -1.05 36.84 -4.09
N GLU A 128 -2.25 36.36 -4.44
CA GLU A 128 -2.46 35.04 -5.03
C GLU A 128 -2.01 35.05 -6.49
N ILE A 129 -1.26 34.03 -6.89
CA ILE A 129 -0.79 33.83 -8.27
C ILE A 129 -1.73 32.83 -8.95
N ILE A 130 -2.29 33.23 -10.09
CA ILE A 130 -3.20 32.42 -10.90
C ILE A 130 -2.57 32.27 -12.29
N ASP A 131 -1.84 31.18 -12.47
CA ASP A 131 -1.16 30.86 -13.72
C ASP A 131 -1.26 29.36 -14.02
N SER A 132 -1.60 29.01 -15.28
CA SER A 132 -1.76 27.62 -15.73
C SER A 132 -0.44 26.88 -15.88
N SER A 133 0.68 27.59 -16.03
CA SER A 133 2.02 26.97 -16.09
C SER A 133 2.42 26.28 -14.78
N LEU A 134 1.72 26.55 -13.68
CA LEU A 134 1.97 25.97 -12.35
C LEU A 134 1.07 24.76 -12.04
N ASP A 135 0.17 24.39 -12.96
CA ASP A 135 -0.75 23.28 -12.74
C ASP A 135 -0.03 21.93 -12.71
N ASP A 136 1.15 21.82 -13.32
CA ASP A 136 2.04 20.67 -13.18
C ASP A 136 2.50 20.48 -11.72
N ILE A 137 2.91 21.56 -11.04
CA ILE A 137 3.31 21.53 -9.63
C ILE A 137 2.15 21.08 -8.73
N LYS A 138 0.94 21.60 -8.99
CA LYS A 138 -0.27 21.13 -8.27
C LYS A 138 -0.49 19.63 -8.49
N TYR A 139 -0.34 19.18 -9.73
CA TYR A 139 -0.56 17.79 -10.11
C TYR A 139 0.51 16.85 -9.53
N VAL A 140 1.76 17.29 -9.36
CA VAL A 140 2.79 16.48 -8.67
C VAL A 140 2.52 16.40 -7.18
N LEU A 141 2.06 17.49 -6.55
CA LEU A 141 1.74 17.51 -5.12
C LEU A 141 0.54 16.62 -4.77
N ASP A 142 -0.52 16.66 -5.58
CA ASP A 142 -1.72 15.84 -5.41
C ASP A 142 -2.25 15.37 -6.77
N PRO A 143 -1.73 14.24 -7.30
CA PRO A 143 -2.15 13.73 -8.59
C PRO A 143 -3.61 13.28 -8.56
N VAL A 144 -4.43 13.71 -9.53
CA VAL A 144 -5.86 13.37 -9.59
C VAL A 144 -6.15 12.60 -10.87
N PHE A 145 -6.83 11.46 -10.74
CA PHE A 145 -7.19 10.60 -11.87
C PHE A 145 -8.70 10.59 -12.12
N THR A 146 -9.09 10.78 -13.38
CA THR A 146 -10.48 10.59 -13.82
C THR A 146 -10.76 9.15 -14.24
N LEU A 147 -12.04 8.77 -14.37
CA LEU A 147 -12.42 7.43 -14.85
C LEU A 147 -11.88 7.15 -16.27
N ARG A 148 -11.75 8.21 -17.08
CA ARG A 148 -11.19 8.11 -18.42
C ARG A 148 -9.70 7.81 -18.37
N ASP A 149 -8.97 8.51 -17.50
CA ASP A 149 -7.52 8.32 -17.33
C ASP A 149 -7.23 6.90 -16.88
N ILE A 150 -7.93 6.42 -15.83
CA ILE A 150 -7.76 5.05 -15.31
C ILE A 150 -8.03 3.99 -16.37
N ARG A 151 -9.10 4.14 -17.16
CA ARG A 151 -9.40 3.20 -18.27
C ARG A 151 -8.37 3.23 -19.39
N SER A 152 -7.60 4.31 -19.51
CA SER A 152 -6.56 4.45 -20.52
C SER A 152 -5.19 3.94 -20.06
N LEU A 153 -4.96 3.75 -18.75
CA LEU A 153 -3.67 3.33 -18.20
C LEU A 153 -3.18 1.97 -18.73
N ASP A 154 -4.11 1.05 -18.97
CA ASP A 154 -3.79 -0.31 -19.46
C ASP A 154 -3.90 -0.47 -20.97
N ARG A 155 -4.20 0.59 -21.73
CA ARG A 155 -4.35 0.46 -23.18
C ARG A 155 -2.98 0.25 -23.83
N GLU A 156 -2.93 -0.68 -24.77
CA GLU A 156 -1.84 -0.77 -25.74
C GLU A 156 -1.79 0.60 -26.46
N ASP A 157 -0.60 1.23 -26.53
CA ASP A 157 -0.31 2.59 -27.06
C ASP A 157 0.01 3.70 -26.03
N VAL A 158 0.06 3.42 -24.73
CA VAL A 158 0.49 4.43 -23.75
C VAL A 158 1.97 4.77 -23.95
N LYS A 159 2.24 6.01 -24.42
CA LYS A 159 3.60 6.56 -24.57
C LYS A 159 4.29 6.72 -23.22
N GLN A 160 5.63 6.67 -23.26
CA GLN A 160 6.46 7.00 -22.11
C GLN A 160 6.21 8.44 -21.63
N SER A 161 6.18 8.60 -20.31
CA SER A 161 6.22 9.89 -19.64
C SER A 161 7.66 10.38 -19.56
N ARG A 162 7.82 11.69 -19.42
CA ARG A 162 9.14 12.34 -19.32
C ARG A 162 9.21 13.18 -18.06
N THR A 163 10.29 13.04 -17.31
CA THR A 163 10.58 13.89 -16.15
C THR A 163 11.11 15.26 -16.57
N VAL A 164 11.26 16.16 -15.60
CA VAL A 164 11.86 17.49 -15.84
C VAL A 164 13.33 17.36 -16.25
N ASP A 165 14.05 16.39 -15.69
CA ASP A 165 15.44 16.06 -16.06
C ASP A 165 15.56 15.43 -17.47
N GLY A 166 14.43 15.10 -18.09
CA GLY A 166 14.36 14.51 -19.41
C GLY A 166 14.42 12.99 -19.46
N THR A 167 14.45 12.32 -18.30
CA THR A 167 14.40 10.86 -18.16
C THR A 167 13.04 10.33 -18.58
N PHE A 168 13.02 9.30 -19.41
CA PHE A 168 11.79 8.60 -19.78
C PHE A 168 11.44 7.55 -18.73
N TYR A 169 10.15 7.45 -18.42
CA TYR A 169 9.63 6.44 -17.50
C TYR A 169 8.20 6.06 -17.90
N HIS A 170 7.73 4.95 -17.36
CA HIS A 170 6.34 4.54 -17.51
C HIS A 170 5.60 4.72 -16.18
N PRO A 171 4.39 5.31 -16.18
CA PRO A 171 3.58 5.38 -14.96
C PRO A 171 3.37 3.99 -14.35
N GLY A 172 3.55 3.87 -13.03
CA GLY A 172 3.56 2.59 -12.31
C GLY A 172 4.96 1.96 -12.23
N VAL A 173 5.76 2.06 -13.28
CA VAL A 173 7.14 1.55 -13.35
C VAL A 173 8.12 2.66 -12.96
N VAL A 174 8.11 2.98 -11.67
CA VAL A 174 8.86 4.09 -11.06
C VAL A 174 9.59 3.58 -9.82
N GLY A 175 10.86 3.93 -9.65
CA GLY A 175 11.64 3.47 -8.50
C GLY A 175 11.12 3.98 -7.15
N LEU A 176 11.29 3.20 -6.09
CA LEU A 176 11.01 3.62 -4.71
C LEU A 176 12.31 3.83 -3.94
N ASN A 177 12.39 4.92 -3.17
CA ASN A 177 13.58 5.17 -2.37
C ASN A 177 13.78 4.10 -1.28
N ASN A 178 14.99 3.56 -1.20
CA ASN A 178 15.45 2.81 -0.04
C ASN A 178 16.11 3.77 0.94
N ILE A 179 15.48 3.94 2.10
CA ILE A 179 15.96 4.84 3.15
C ILE A 179 17.07 4.14 3.95
N LYS A 180 16.89 2.84 4.25
CA LYS A 180 17.90 1.99 4.89
C LYS A 180 17.71 0.51 4.58
N ALA A 181 16.58 -0.04 4.98
CA ALA A 181 16.31 -1.49 4.90
C ALA A 181 14.81 -1.76 4.66
N ASN A 182 14.17 -0.95 3.80
CA ASN A 182 12.73 -1.00 3.52
C ASN A 182 12.38 -1.61 2.15
N ASP A 183 13.34 -2.29 1.52
CA ASP A 183 13.16 -3.00 0.25
C ASP A 183 12.02 -4.04 0.32
N TYR A 184 11.87 -4.75 1.44
CA TYR A 184 10.76 -5.68 1.69
C TYR A 184 9.37 -5.03 1.59
N CYS A 185 9.24 -3.77 2.04
CA CYS A 185 8.02 -2.99 1.88
C CYS A 185 7.87 -2.52 0.43
N ASN A 186 8.94 -2.03 -0.18
CA ASN A 186 8.94 -1.49 -1.53
C ASN A 186 8.42 -2.51 -2.55
N VAL A 187 8.93 -3.75 -2.52
CA VAL A 187 8.51 -4.80 -3.45
C VAL A 187 7.03 -5.16 -3.32
N ILE A 188 6.49 -5.14 -2.09
CA ILE A 188 5.05 -5.39 -1.85
C ILE A 188 4.20 -4.23 -2.34
N LEU A 189 4.60 -3.00 -2.05
CA LEU A 189 3.90 -1.80 -2.52
C LEU A 189 3.88 -1.73 -4.05
N GLN A 190 4.98 -2.10 -4.72
CA GLN A 190 5.06 -2.19 -6.17
C GLN A 190 4.22 -3.32 -6.75
N ALA A 191 4.25 -4.50 -6.14
CA ALA A 191 3.44 -5.63 -6.58
C ALA A 191 1.94 -5.32 -6.48
N LEU A 192 1.49 -4.70 -5.36
CA LEU A 192 0.09 -4.31 -5.17
C LEU A 192 -0.33 -3.13 -6.05
N SER A 193 0.59 -2.22 -6.42
CA SER A 193 0.28 -1.10 -7.31
C SER A 193 -0.06 -1.55 -8.74
N HIS A 194 0.34 -2.76 -9.14
CA HIS A 194 0.05 -3.36 -10.45
C HIS A 194 -1.15 -4.31 -10.44
N VAL A 195 -1.78 -4.52 -9.28
CA VAL A 195 -3.06 -5.23 -9.19
C VAL A 195 -4.19 -4.27 -9.55
N LYS A 196 -4.74 -4.42 -10.75
CA LYS A 196 -5.65 -3.44 -11.37
C LYS A 196 -6.84 -3.02 -10.49
N PRO A 197 -7.61 -3.93 -9.85
CA PRO A 197 -8.72 -3.51 -9.01
C PRO A 197 -8.28 -2.68 -7.79
N ILE A 198 -7.11 -2.96 -7.24
CA ILE A 198 -6.54 -2.23 -6.10
C ILE A 198 -6.05 -0.87 -6.57
N ARG A 199 -5.24 -0.84 -7.63
CA ARG A 199 -4.77 0.38 -8.26
C ARG A 199 -5.93 1.32 -8.56
N ASP A 200 -6.90 0.88 -9.35
CA ASP A 200 -8.03 1.70 -9.80
C ASP A 200 -8.87 2.22 -8.62
N PHE A 201 -8.99 1.42 -7.55
CA PHE A 201 -9.67 1.84 -6.33
C PHE A 201 -8.93 2.98 -5.62
N PHE A 202 -7.60 2.86 -5.47
CA PHE A 202 -6.78 3.81 -4.71
C PHE A 202 -6.36 5.05 -5.50
N LEU A 203 -6.38 5.01 -6.84
CA LEU A 203 -6.17 6.20 -7.68
C LEU A 203 -7.31 7.22 -7.56
N MET A 204 -8.49 6.79 -7.11
CA MET A 204 -9.63 7.67 -6.85
C MET A 204 -9.89 7.82 -5.36
N GLU A 205 -9.47 8.96 -4.82
CA GLU A 205 -9.67 9.27 -3.40
C GLU A 205 -11.14 9.22 -2.97
N LYS A 206 -12.07 9.55 -3.86
CA LYS A 206 -13.52 9.47 -3.63
C LYS A 206 -14.00 8.08 -3.21
N ASN A 207 -13.29 7.02 -3.59
CA ASN A 207 -13.66 5.64 -3.29
C ASN A 207 -13.50 5.29 -1.81
N TYR A 208 -12.60 5.96 -1.09
CA TYR A 208 -12.32 5.68 0.32
C TYR A 208 -12.48 6.89 1.25
N ALA A 209 -12.48 8.12 0.74
CA ALA A 209 -12.59 9.34 1.57
C ALA A 209 -13.87 9.42 2.42
N ASN A 210 -14.98 8.91 1.90
CA ASN A 210 -16.32 9.00 2.52
C ASN A 210 -16.64 7.81 3.45
N ILE A 211 -15.70 6.90 3.68
CA ILE A 211 -15.92 5.76 4.59
C ILE A 211 -16.12 6.30 6.02
N LYS A 212 -17.20 5.86 6.67
CA LYS A 212 -17.52 6.25 8.05
C LYS A 212 -16.47 5.69 9.02
N ARG A 213 -15.80 6.60 9.73
CA ARG A 213 -14.72 6.32 10.66
C ARG A 213 -15.18 6.43 12.11
N PRO A 214 -14.68 5.59 13.02
CA PRO A 214 -14.79 5.84 14.46
C PRO A 214 -14.11 7.18 14.81
N PRO A 215 -14.63 7.94 15.78
CA PRO A 215 -13.93 9.11 16.30
C PRO A 215 -12.54 8.72 16.80
N GLY A 216 -11.50 9.45 16.38
CA GLY A 216 -10.11 9.18 16.79
C GLY A 216 -9.41 8.03 16.06
N ASP A 217 -10.01 7.45 15.01
CA ASP A 217 -9.37 6.41 14.22
C ASP A 217 -8.24 6.97 13.35
N THR A 218 -7.04 6.91 13.89
CA THR A 218 -5.83 7.33 13.20
C THR A 218 -5.29 6.23 12.26
N ALA A 219 -5.84 5.00 12.31
CA ALA A 219 -5.41 3.86 11.48
C ALA A 219 -5.78 4.01 10.02
N PHE A 220 -6.83 4.76 9.73
CA PHE A 220 -7.22 5.12 8.38
C PHE A 220 -6.14 5.91 7.63
N THR A 221 -5.20 6.54 8.35
CA THR A 221 -4.03 7.19 7.74
C THR A 221 -3.27 6.22 6.83
N LEU A 222 -3.22 4.92 7.16
CA LEU A 222 -2.59 3.90 6.32
C LEU A 222 -3.23 3.82 4.91
N VAL A 223 -4.57 3.85 4.84
CA VAL A 223 -5.34 3.82 3.59
C VAL A 223 -5.08 5.08 2.78
N GLN A 224 -5.06 6.24 3.46
CA GLN A 224 -4.81 7.53 2.81
C GLN A 224 -3.39 7.60 2.22
N ARG A 225 -2.36 7.23 3.00
CA ARG A 225 -0.96 7.24 2.54
C ARG A 225 -0.70 6.22 1.44
N PHE A 226 -1.35 5.06 1.48
CA PHE A 226 -1.27 4.10 0.38
C PHE A 226 -1.88 4.67 -0.91
N GLY A 227 -3.06 5.31 -0.82
CA GLY A 227 -3.67 5.97 -1.97
C GLY A 227 -2.85 7.14 -2.52
N GLU A 228 -2.26 7.97 -1.65
CA GLU A 228 -1.33 9.03 -2.06
C GLU A 228 -0.09 8.45 -2.79
N LEU A 229 0.51 7.38 -2.24
CA LEU A 229 1.66 6.72 -2.86
C LEU A 229 1.31 6.16 -4.24
N LEU A 230 0.17 5.47 -4.38
CA LEU A 230 -0.27 4.91 -5.66
C LEU A 230 -0.51 6.00 -6.70
N ARG A 231 -1.13 7.12 -6.31
CA ARG A 231 -1.34 8.29 -7.18
C ARG A 231 -0.01 8.87 -7.67
N LYS A 232 1.01 8.91 -6.82
CA LYS A 232 2.37 9.37 -7.17
C LYS A 232 3.13 8.39 -8.07
N LEU A 233 3.04 7.09 -7.80
CA LEU A 233 3.66 6.05 -8.64
C LEU A 233 3.09 6.05 -10.06
N TRP A 234 1.77 6.20 -10.19
CA TRP A 234 1.06 6.22 -11.47
C TRP A 234 0.92 7.63 -12.07
N ASN A 235 1.61 8.63 -11.53
CA ASN A 235 1.57 9.99 -12.04
C ASN A 235 2.33 10.08 -13.39
N PRO A 236 1.66 10.46 -14.50
CA PRO A 236 2.31 10.62 -15.81
C PRO A 236 3.13 11.91 -15.96
N ARG A 237 3.15 12.79 -14.95
CA ARG A 237 3.81 14.11 -14.96
C ARG A 237 4.74 14.30 -13.77
N ASN A 238 5.41 13.24 -13.31
CA ASN A 238 6.36 13.35 -12.21
C ASN A 238 7.57 14.20 -12.59
N PHE A 239 8.08 14.95 -11.62
CA PHE A 239 9.33 15.70 -11.79
C PHE A 239 10.56 14.80 -11.75
N LYS A 240 10.49 13.65 -11.06
CA LYS A 240 11.55 12.66 -10.90
C LYS A 240 11.03 11.27 -11.26
N ALA A 241 11.91 10.39 -11.75
CA ALA A 241 11.57 9.00 -12.10
C ALA A 241 11.62 8.05 -10.89
N HIS A 242 11.50 8.58 -9.69
CA HIS A 242 11.42 7.85 -8.44
C HIS A 242 10.50 8.58 -7.45
N VAL A 243 9.93 7.85 -6.50
CA VAL A 243 9.04 8.36 -5.45
C VAL A 243 9.55 7.87 -4.10
N SER A 244 9.57 8.75 -3.10
CA SER A 244 9.92 8.35 -1.75
C SER A 244 8.68 7.80 -1.01
N PRO A 245 8.71 6.53 -0.53
CA PRO A 245 7.61 5.97 0.25
C PRO A 245 7.63 6.40 1.72
N HIS A 246 8.39 7.43 2.10
CA HIS A 246 8.63 7.78 3.50
C HIS A 246 7.34 7.99 4.31
N GLU A 247 6.38 8.79 3.83
CA GLU A 247 5.10 9.00 4.55
C GLU A 247 4.30 7.71 4.71
N MET A 248 4.33 6.82 3.71
CA MET A 248 3.69 5.50 3.77
C MET A 248 4.37 4.62 4.82
N LEU A 249 5.70 4.59 4.84
CA LEU A 249 6.47 3.81 5.79
C LEU A 249 6.30 4.30 7.22
N GLN A 250 6.21 5.62 7.45
CA GLN A 250 5.89 6.16 8.78
C GLN A 250 4.51 5.69 9.26
N ALA A 251 3.51 5.67 8.37
CA ALA A 251 2.19 5.11 8.69
C ALA A 251 2.29 3.61 9.01
N VAL A 252 3.07 2.84 8.23
CA VAL A 252 3.31 1.41 8.49
C VAL A 252 3.95 1.18 9.86
N VAL A 253 5.01 1.92 10.21
CA VAL A 253 5.71 1.80 11.50
C VAL A 253 4.76 2.09 12.66
N LEU A 254 3.96 3.15 12.54
CA LEU A 254 3.01 3.55 13.58
C LEU A 254 1.92 2.49 13.79
N TRP A 255 1.32 1.98 12.70
CA TRP A 255 0.16 1.08 12.75
C TRP A 255 0.50 -0.39 12.95
N SER A 256 1.74 -0.77 12.64
CA SER A 256 2.26 -2.09 12.93
C SER A 256 2.80 -2.20 14.37
N ASN A 257 2.66 -1.16 15.20
CA ASN A 257 3.27 -1.10 16.53
C ASN A 257 4.79 -1.39 16.48
N LYS A 258 5.50 -0.79 15.51
CA LYS A 258 6.95 -0.95 15.27
C LYS A 258 7.39 -2.37 14.91
N GLN A 259 6.48 -3.25 14.46
CA GLN A 259 6.84 -4.56 13.90
C GLN A 259 7.61 -4.40 12.58
N PHE A 260 7.12 -3.53 11.69
CA PHE A 260 7.76 -3.24 10.40
C PHE A 260 8.48 -1.90 10.48
N GLN A 261 9.80 -1.94 10.64
CA GLN A 261 10.66 -0.75 10.78
C GLN A 261 11.31 -0.37 9.45
N ILE A 262 11.71 0.90 9.33
CA ILE A 262 12.47 1.40 8.16
C ILE A 262 13.95 1.02 8.25
N THR A 263 14.46 0.94 9.49
CA THR A 263 15.87 0.69 9.80
C THR A 263 16.24 -0.78 9.88
N LYS A 264 15.24 -1.67 9.98
CA LYS A 264 15.43 -3.12 10.07
C LYS A 264 14.58 -3.78 9.00
N GLN A 265 15.21 -4.60 8.17
CA GLN A 265 14.53 -5.39 7.16
C GLN A 265 13.59 -6.40 7.81
N GLY A 266 12.36 -6.47 7.30
CA GLY A 266 11.37 -7.47 7.65
C GLY A 266 11.18 -8.48 6.52
N ASP A 267 10.27 -9.42 6.74
CA ASP A 267 9.87 -10.38 5.70
C ASP A 267 8.70 -9.82 4.87
N PRO A 268 8.81 -9.79 3.52
CA PRO A 268 7.71 -9.36 2.65
C PRO A 268 6.40 -10.13 2.87
N ILE A 269 6.43 -11.42 3.22
CA ILE A 269 5.18 -12.18 3.39
C ILE A 269 4.44 -11.79 4.68
N GLU A 270 5.19 -11.55 5.76
CA GLU A 270 4.63 -11.06 7.01
C GLU A 270 4.05 -9.66 6.81
N PHE A 271 4.79 -8.80 6.12
CA PHE A 271 4.32 -7.47 5.75
C PHE A 271 3.08 -7.53 4.87
N LEU A 272 3.06 -8.35 3.80
CA LEU A 272 1.91 -8.53 2.92
C LEU A 272 0.67 -8.97 3.69
N SER A 273 0.80 -10.00 4.52
CA SER A 273 -0.31 -10.56 5.30
C SER A 273 -0.90 -9.53 6.26
N TRP A 274 -0.03 -8.85 7.03
CA TRP A 274 -0.45 -7.76 7.90
C TRP A 274 -1.07 -6.59 7.13
N PHE A 275 -0.49 -6.23 5.99
CA PHE A 275 -0.89 -5.06 5.22
C PHE A 275 -2.26 -5.27 4.56
N LEU A 276 -2.49 -6.41 3.93
CA LEU A 276 -3.80 -6.76 3.34
C LEU A 276 -4.88 -6.85 4.42
N HIS A 277 -4.59 -7.47 5.57
CA HIS A 277 -5.54 -7.53 6.69
C HIS A 277 -5.85 -6.12 7.23
N SER A 278 -4.83 -5.29 7.39
CA SER A 278 -4.98 -3.92 7.90
C SER A 278 -5.81 -3.08 6.93
N LEU A 279 -5.53 -3.12 5.63
CA LEU A 279 -6.33 -2.44 4.62
C LEU A 279 -7.79 -2.93 4.61
N HIS A 280 -8.00 -4.25 4.63
CA HIS A 280 -9.34 -4.85 4.68
C HIS A 280 -10.15 -4.32 5.88
N LYS A 281 -9.54 -4.33 7.08
CA LYS A 281 -10.17 -3.84 8.32
C LYS A 281 -10.50 -2.35 8.25
N GLN A 282 -9.57 -1.52 7.76
CA GLN A 282 -9.74 -0.07 7.66
C GLN A 282 -10.76 0.33 6.59
N LEU A 283 -10.90 -0.45 5.52
CA LEU A 283 -11.93 -0.29 4.50
C LEU A 283 -13.30 -0.84 4.92
N ARG A 284 -13.47 -1.23 6.19
CA ARG A 284 -14.70 -1.85 6.73
C ARG A 284 -15.11 -3.14 6.01
N GLY A 285 -14.11 -3.86 5.51
CA GLY A 285 -14.30 -5.20 4.99
C GLY A 285 -14.94 -6.11 6.04
N ASN A 286 -15.84 -6.97 5.58
CA ASN A 286 -16.47 -8.03 6.35
C ASN A 286 -16.16 -9.38 5.67
N LYS A 287 -16.70 -10.48 6.21
CA LYS A 287 -16.44 -11.83 5.67
C LYS A 287 -16.97 -12.05 4.25
N GLN A 288 -17.81 -11.16 3.72
CA GLN A 288 -18.32 -11.29 2.35
C GLN A 288 -17.21 -11.03 1.32
N PRO A 289 -17.27 -11.69 0.16
CA PRO A 289 -16.27 -11.54 -0.90
C PRO A 289 -16.23 -10.13 -1.47
N ASP A 290 -17.37 -9.44 -1.60
CA ASP A 290 -17.46 -8.10 -2.17
C ASP A 290 -17.33 -6.96 -1.15
N SER A 291 -16.94 -7.29 0.08
CA SER A 291 -16.94 -6.32 1.18
C SER A 291 -15.84 -5.26 1.11
N SER A 292 -14.75 -5.58 0.42
CA SER A 292 -13.60 -4.70 0.25
C SER A 292 -12.93 -5.01 -1.08
N VAL A 293 -12.18 -4.04 -1.60
CA VAL A 293 -11.37 -4.24 -2.81
C VAL A 293 -10.37 -5.40 -2.63
N ILE A 294 -9.88 -5.61 -1.40
CA ILE A 294 -8.95 -6.68 -1.06
C ILE A 294 -9.62 -8.05 -1.24
N ASN A 295 -10.77 -8.28 -0.60
CA ASN A 295 -11.46 -9.56 -0.72
C ASN A 295 -11.92 -9.83 -2.15
N ARG A 296 -12.46 -8.81 -2.84
CA ARG A 296 -12.90 -8.96 -4.23
C ARG A 296 -11.75 -9.35 -5.17
N SER A 297 -10.52 -8.98 -4.83
CA SER A 297 -9.34 -9.27 -5.64
C SER A 297 -8.69 -10.61 -5.28
N PHE A 298 -8.48 -10.88 -3.99
CA PHE A 298 -7.61 -11.97 -3.52
C PHE A 298 -8.32 -13.06 -2.71
N LEU A 299 -9.58 -12.90 -2.31
CA LEU A 299 -10.26 -13.89 -1.46
C LEU A 299 -10.58 -15.16 -2.24
N GLY A 300 -9.88 -16.24 -1.90
CA GLY A 300 -10.22 -17.59 -2.29
C GLY A 300 -10.82 -18.39 -1.14
N GLU A 301 -11.41 -19.52 -1.47
CA GLU A 301 -11.97 -20.48 -0.50
C GLU A 301 -11.37 -21.87 -0.75
N MET A 302 -11.07 -22.57 0.34
CA MET A 302 -10.59 -23.94 0.31
C MET A 302 -11.23 -24.77 1.40
N LYS A 303 -11.37 -26.07 1.15
CA LYS A 303 -11.68 -27.08 2.14
C LYS A 303 -10.39 -27.73 2.61
N ILE A 304 -10.27 -27.87 3.93
CA ILE A 304 -9.15 -28.53 4.58
C ILE A 304 -9.71 -29.77 5.24
N TYR A 305 -9.25 -30.92 4.77
CA TYR A 305 -9.58 -32.20 5.36
C TYR A 305 -8.42 -32.61 6.27
N THR A 306 -8.70 -32.82 7.55
CA THR A 306 -7.71 -33.17 8.55
C THR A 306 -8.02 -34.53 9.14
N ARG A 307 -7.06 -35.46 9.06
CA ARG A 307 -7.13 -36.79 9.66
C ARG A 307 -6.02 -36.94 10.70
N LYS A 308 -6.35 -37.34 11.93
CA LYS A 308 -5.34 -37.66 12.95
C LYS A 308 -4.67 -38.99 12.61
N LEU A 309 -3.37 -39.10 12.81
CA LEU A 309 -2.62 -40.34 12.66
C LEU A 309 -2.45 -41.03 14.02
N PRO A 310 -2.71 -42.35 14.10
CA PRO A 310 -2.39 -43.13 15.30
C PRO A 310 -0.89 -43.04 15.64
N PRO A 311 -0.54 -43.10 16.94
CA PRO A 311 0.84 -43.21 17.37
C PRO A 311 1.56 -44.39 16.69
N THR A 312 2.79 -44.15 16.23
CA THR A 312 3.58 -45.16 15.51
C THR A 312 3.93 -46.38 16.35
N GLU A 313 3.97 -46.21 17.68
CA GLU A 313 4.33 -47.22 18.68
C GLU A 313 3.28 -48.31 18.91
N LEU A 314 2.06 -48.12 18.41
CA LEU A 314 0.95 -49.07 18.61
C LEU A 314 0.98 -50.24 17.62
N ASP A 315 0.43 -51.37 18.05
CA ASP A 315 0.27 -52.57 17.22
C ASP A 315 -0.77 -52.34 16.10
N ASP A 316 -0.68 -53.09 15.00
CA ASP A 316 -1.57 -52.92 13.84
C ASP A 316 -3.06 -53.07 14.17
N VAL A 317 -3.40 -53.99 15.09
CA VAL A 317 -4.78 -54.19 15.57
C VAL A 317 -5.27 -52.97 16.35
N GLN A 318 -4.42 -52.40 17.21
CA GLN A 318 -4.74 -51.20 17.98
C GLN A 318 -4.87 -49.98 17.07
N LYS A 319 -4.02 -49.85 16.06
CA LYS A 319 -4.11 -48.81 15.03
C LYS A 319 -5.44 -48.88 14.27
N GLN A 320 -5.85 -50.08 13.84
CA GLN A 320 -7.14 -50.27 13.16
C GLN A 320 -8.33 -49.92 14.05
N LEU A 321 -8.30 -50.32 15.32
CA LEU A 321 -9.34 -49.95 16.28
C LEU A 321 -9.43 -48.43 16.48
N LEU A 322 -8.29 -47.73 16.59
CA LEU A 322 -8.27 -46.27 16.71
C LEU A 322 -8.76 -45.57 15.44
N LEU A 323 -8.36 -46.04 14.26
CA LEU A 323 -8.84 -45.49 12.98
C LEU A 323 -10.37 -45.60 12.83
N ALA A 324 -11.00 -46.58 13.47
CA ALA A 324 -12.45 -46.73 13.49
C ALA A 324 -13.17 -45.74 14.42
N THR A 325 -12.45 -45.03 15.30
CA THR A 325 -13.04 -44.03 16.20
C THR A 325 -13.17 -42.66 15.53
N ASP A 326 -14.20 -41.90 15.92
CA ASP A 326 -14.49 -40.55 15.40
C ASP A 326 -13.33 -39.56 15.53
N GLU A 327 -12.40 -39.80 16.47
CA GLU A 327 -11.22 -38.93 16.65
C GLU A 327 -10.26 -39.00 15.46
N TYR A 328 -10.11 -40.19 14.86
CA TYR A 328 -9.19 -40.46 13.75
C TYR A 328 -9.91 -40.45 12.40
N GLN A 329 -11.22 -40.22 12.39
CA GLN A 329 -11.96 -39.92 11.18
C GLN A 329 -11.57 -38.55 10.62
N GLU A 330 -11.79 -38.40 9.32
CA GLU A 330 -11.47 -37.16 8.63
C GLU A 330 -12.47 -36.06 8.97
N LYS A 331 -11.94 -34.89 9.34
CA LYS A 331 -12.73 -33.68 9.62
C LYS A 331 -12.57 -32.70 8.48
N GLU A 332 -13.70 -32.23 7.95
CA GLU A 332 -13.76 -31.19 6.93
C GLU A 332 -13.96 -29.80 7.58
N GLU A 333 -13.11 -28.84 7.22
CA GLU A 333 -13.26 -27.44 7.59
C GLU A 333 -13.16 -26.56 6.34
N THR A 334 -14.12 -25.65 6.16
CA THR A 334 -14.04 -24.64 5.09
C THR A 334 -13.31 -23.40 5.60
N SER A 335 -12.27 -22.98 4.88
CA SER A 335 -11.45 -21.83 5.22
C SER A 335 -11.29 -20.88 4.03
N THR A 336 -10.97 -19.63 4.32
CA THR A 336 -10.68 -18.60 3.31
C THR A 336 -9.19 -18.28 3.30
N PHE A 337 -8.68 -17.85 2.15
CA PHE A 337 -7.28 -17.47 2.01
C PHE A 337 -7.13 -16.22 1.15
N LEU A 338 -6.06 -15.45 1.41
CA LEU A 338 -5.62 -14.33 0.56
C LEU A 338 -4.38 -14.70 -0.28
N TYR A 339 -3.66 -15.74 0.14
CA TYR A 339 -2.49 -16.27 -0.55
C TYR A 339 -2.34 -17.77 -0.26
N LEU A 340 -1.67 -18.48 -1.18
CA LEU A 340 -1.41 -19.91 -1.09
C LEU A 340 0.07 -20.15 -0.78
N THR A 341 0.36 -20.85 0.32
CA THR A 341 1.73 -21.22 0.68
C THR A 341 2.16 -22.49 -0.04
N CYS A 342 3.12 -22.36 -0.94
CA CYS A 342 3.78 -23.42 -1.68
C CYS A 342 5.05 -23.86 -0.93
N ASP A 343 5.11 -25.12 -0.53
CA ASP A 343 6.26 -25.68 0.19
C ASP A 343 7.26 -26.24 -0.83
N LEU A 344 8.50 -25.74 -0.78
CA LEU A 344 9.57 -26.31 -1.60
C LEU A 344 10.00 -27.68 -1.02
N PRO A 345 10.39 -28.64 -1.87
CA PRO A 345 11.01 -29.86 -1.40
C PRO A 345 12.33 -29.55 -0.70
N ALA A 346 12.73 -30.43 0.23
CA ALA A 346 14.01 -30.32 0.91
C ALA A 346 15.15 -30.32 -0.12
N THR A 347 16.13 -29.46 0.11
CA THR A 347 17.33 -29.43 -0.73
C THR A 347 18.06 -30.77 -0.61
N PRO A 348 18.51 -31.37 -1.73
CA PRO A 348 19.30 -32.58 -1.67
C PRO A 348 20.56 -32.33 -0.82
N LEU A 349 20.74 -33.13 0.23
CA LEU A 349 21.87 -33.00 1.17
C LEU A 349 23.20 -33.42 0.55
N PHE A 350 23.16 -34.15 -0.56
CA PHE A 350 24.33 -34.69 -1.24
C PHE A 350 24.53 -33.99 -2.58
N ILE A 351 25.76 -33.53 -2.79
CA ILE A 351 26.22 -33.00 -4.07
C ILE A 351 26.45 -34.21 -4.99
N ASP A 352 25.95 -34.14 -6.21
CA ASP A 352 26.14 -35.19 -7.22
C ASP A 352 27.65 -35.46 -7.46
N GLU A 353 28.00 -36.66 -7.96
CA GLU A 353 29.41 -37.10 -8.13
C GLU A 353 30.26 -36.14 -8.99
N LEU A 354 29.59 -35.31 -9.80
CA LEU A 354 30.19 -34.34 -10.71
C LEU A 354 30.61 -33.00 -10.07
N ARG A 355 30.36 -32.76 -8.77
CA ARG A 355 30.71 -31.50 -8.06
C ARG A 355 30.24 -30.20 -8.74
N GLU A 356 29.30 -30.28 -9.67
CA GLU A 356 28.62 -29.09 -10.17
C GLU A 356 27.61 -28.67 -9.09
N ASN A 357 27.66 -27.41 -8.66
CA ASN A 357 26.63 -26.81 -7.81
C ASN A 357 25.33 -26.73 -8.63
N ILE A 358 24.63 -27.85 -8.81
CA ILE A 358 23.35 -27.88 -9.51
C ILE A 358 22.34 -27.23 -8.58
N ILE A 359 21.94 -26.01 -8.93
CA ILE A 359 20.83 -25.34 -8.25
C ILE A 359 19.58 -26.21 -8.50
N PRO A 360 18.93 -26.75 -7.44
CA PRO A 360 17.80 -27.64 -7.62
C PRO A 360 16.65 -26.91 -8.33
N GLN A 361 15.93 -27.63 -9.18
CA GLN A 361 14.80 -27.08 -9.93
C GLN A 361 13.53 -27.89 -9.69
N VAL A 362 12.40 -27.20 -9.58
CA VAL A 362 11.08 -27.81 -9.35
C VAL A 362 10.05 -27.15 -10.23
N ASN A 363 9.12 -27.92 -10.78
CA ASN A 363 8.03 -27.35 -11.57
C ASN A 363 6.93 -26.78 -10.66
N LEU A 364 6.39 -25.60 -10.99
CA LEU A 364 5.27 -24.99 -10.28
C LEU A 364 4.09 -25.95 -10.07
N TYR A 365 3.74 -26.75 -11.08
CA TYR A 365 2.62 -27.70 -10.98
C TYR A 365 2.82 -28.75 -9.86
N GLN A 366 4.07 -29.11 -9.54
CA GLN A 366 4.37 -30.01 -8.42
C GLN A 366 4.13 -29.33 -7.07
N LEU A 367 4.39 -28.02 -6.96
CA LEU A 367 4.07 -27.26 -5.75
C LEU A 367 2.56 -27.07 -5.58
N LEU A 368 1.86 -26.86 -6.69
CA LEU A 368 0.41 -26.71 -6.73
C LEU A 368 -0.33 -28.02 -6.45
N ALA A 369 0.32 -29.18 -6.66
CA ALA A 369 -0.25 -30.50 -6.33
C ALA A 369 -0.71 -30.60 -4.87
N LYS A 370 -0.12 -29.82 -3.95
CA LYS A 370 -0.61 -29.70 -2.57
C LYS A 370 -2.11 -29.39 -2.44
N PHE A 371 -2.69 -28.72 -3.43
CA PHE A 371 -4.06 -28.19 -3.40
C PHE A 371 -5.06 -28.99 -4.27
N ASN A 372 -4.66 -30.16 -4.79
CA ASN A 372 -5.45 -30.96 -5.72
C ASN A 372 -6.46 -31.92 -5.05
N SER A 373 -6.75 -31.76 -3.75
CA SER A 373 -7.57 -32.68 -2.92
C SER A 373 -7.01 -34.10 -2.70
N ILE A 374 -5.94 -34.49 -3.42
CA ILE A 374 -5.35 -35.84 -3.38
C ILE A 374 -4.09 -35.87 -2.50
N SER A 375 -3.21 -34.88 -2.64
CA SER A 375 -1.93 -34.87 -1.92
C SER A 375 -2.14 -34.64 -0.43
N GLU A 376 -1.78 -35.65 0.37
CA GLU A 376 -1.77 -35.56 1.83
C GLU A 376 -0.43 -35.02 2.33
N LYS A 377 -0.47 -34.08 3.26
CA LYS A 377 0.72 -33.53 3.92
C LYS A 377 0.70 -33.84 5.42
N GLU A 378 1.81 -34.37 5.92
CA GLU A 378 2.01 -34.58 7.34
C GLU A 378 2.27 -33.27 8.09
N TYR A 379 1.54 -33.08 9.17
CA TYR A 379 1.71 -32.01 10.15
C TYR A 379 1.94 -32.64 11.52
N LYS A 380 3.13 -32.42 12.08
CA LYS A 380 3.51 -32.94 13.40
C LYS A 380 3.38 -31.82 14.42
N THR A 381 2.58 -32.02 15.45
CA THR A 381 2.60 -31.19 16.67
C THR A 381 3.36 -31.94 17.77
N TYR A 382 3.53 -31.34 18.94
CA TYR A 382 4.27 -31.94 20.06
C TYR A 382 3.68 -33.29 20.54
N LYS A 383 2.38 -33.52 20.33
CA LYS A 383 1.67 -34.71 20.83
C LYS A 383 1.05 -35.60 19.74
N ASP A 384 0.74 -35.03 18.59
CA ASP A 384 -0.11 -35.68 17.58
C ASP A 384 0.46 -35.45 16.17
N ASN A 385 0.20 -36.41 15.28
CA ASN A 385 0.48 -36.29 13.86
C ASN A 385 -0.85 -36.17 13.12
N PHE A 386 -0.93 -35.27 12.14
CA PHE A 386 -2.10 -35.07 11.32
C PHE A 386 -1.72 -35.19 9.85
N LEU A 387 -2.59 -35.82 9.06
CA LEU A 387 -2.57 -35.71 7.62
C LEU A 387 -3.59 -34.67 7.20
N LYS A 388 -3.15 -33.69 6.42
CA LYS A 388 -4.01 -32.67 5.85
C LYS A 388 -3.98 -32.75 4.34
N ARG A 389 -5.16 -32.76 3.72
CA ARG A 389 -5.34 -32.56 2.28
C ARG A 389 -6.12 -31.26 2.05
N PHE A 390 -5.77 -30.53 1.01
CA PHE A 390 -6.33 -29.22 0.70
C PHE A 390 -7.05 -29.29 -0.65
N GLU A 391 -8.25 -28.74 -0.69
CA GLU A 391 -9.06 -28.64 -1.91
C GLU A 391 -9.49 -27.19 -2.11
N ILE A 392 -9.16 -26.60 -3.26
CA ILE A 392 -9.64 -25.26 -3.58
C ILE A 392 -11.08 -25.35 -4.10
N THR A 393 -11.99 -24.62 -3.46
CA THR A 393 -13.40 -24.53 -3.85
C THR A 393 -13.69 -23.29 -4.67
N ARG A 394 -12.97 -22.19 -4.42
CA ARG A 394 -13.14 -20.92 -5.15
C ARG A 394 -11.79 -20.27 -5.44
N LEU A 395 -11.54 -20.01 -6.71
CA LEU A 395 -10.38 -19.24 -7.14
C LEU A 395 -10.66 -17.73 -7.12
N PRO A 396 -9.72 -16.91 -6.60
CA PRO A 396 -9.82 -15.45 -6.66
C PRO A 396 -9.46 -14.89 -8.04
N LYS A 397 -9.84 -13.64 -8.32
CA LYS A 397 -9.42 -12.93 -9.54
C LYS A 397 -7.90 -12.77 -9.63
N TYR A 398 -7.25 -12.57 -8.48
CA TYR A 398 -5.81 -12.56 -8.36
C TYR A 398 -5.37 -13.61 -7.35
N VAL A 399 -4.48 -14.51 -7.76
CA VAL A 399 -3.91 -15.55 -6.90
C VAL A 399 -2.52 -15.10 -6.46
N ILE A 400 -2.29 -15.04 -5.15
CA ILE A 400 -0.96 -14.81 -4.60
C ILE A 400 -0.37 -16.16 -4.19
N LEU A 401 0.78 -16.53 -4.77
CA LEU A 401 1.56 -17.68 -4.35
C LEU A 401 2.74 -17.22 -3.49
N TYR A 402 2.86 -17.80 -2.31
CA TYR A 402 4.00 -17.62 -1.43
C TYR A 402 4.86 -18.89 -1.48
N ILE A 403 6.08 -18.78 -2.02
CA ILE A 403 7.03 -19.88 -2.09
C ILE A 403 7.87 -19.84 -0.80
N LYS A 404 7.64 -20.80 0.09
CA LYS A 404 8.28 -20.84 1.40
C LYS A 404 9.75 -21.23 1.28
N ARG A 405 10.63 -20.24 1.21
CA ARG A 405 12.08 -20.41 1.11
C ARG A 405 12.80 -20.48 2.45
N PHE A 406 12.29 -19.77 3.45
CA PHE A 406 12.95 -19.68 4.75
C PHE A 406 12.39 -20.70 5.73
N THR A 407 13.28 -21.53 6.27
CA THR A 407 12.96 -22.50 7.31
C THR A 407 13.94 -22.33 8.46
N LYS A 408 13.40 -22.11 9.66
CA LYS A 408 14.21 -22.01 10.86
C LYS A 408 14.57 -23.41 11.34
N ASN A 409 15.84 -23.76 11.27
CA ASN A 409 16.38 -24.94 11.92
C ASN A 409 16.73 -24.61 13.39
N THR A 410 17.16 -25.60 14.18
CA THR A 410 17.52 -25.44 15.59
C THR A 410 18.59 -24.35 15.82
N PHE A 411 19.48 -24.14 14.84
CA PHE A 411 20.66 -23.29 14.98
C PHE A 411 20.61 -21.99 14.17
N PHE A 412 20.07 -22.02 12.94
CA PHE A 412 20.06 -20.88 12.04
C PHE A 412 18.85 -20.90 11.11
N LEU A 413 18.59 -19.76 10.47
CA LEU A 413 17.61 -19.64 9.40
C LEU A 413 18.25 -20.14 8.10
N GLU A 414 17.64 -21.13 7.47
CA GLU A 414 18.11 -21.69 6.21
C GLU A 414 17.23 -21.21 5.06
N LYS A 415 17.85 -20.84 3.94
CA LYS A 415 17.17 -20.45 2.70
C LYS A 415 17.27 -21.61 1.72
N ASN A 416 16.12 -22.03 1.19
CA ASN A 416 16.05 -22.99 0.11
C ASN A 416 16.31 -22.29 -1.25
N PRO A 417 17.41 -22.62 -1.96
CA PRO A 417 17.79 -21.99 -3.22
C PRO A 417 17.10 -22.61 -4.45
N THR A 418 16.14 -23.53 -4.27
CA THR A 418 15.46 -24.21 -5.37
C THR A 418 14.78 -23.22 -6.31
N ILE A 419 15.08 -23.30 -7.60
CA ILE A 419 14.42 -22.51 -8.64
C ILE A 419 13.10 -23.16 -9.01
N VAL A 420 12.06 -22.35 -9.09
CA VAL A 420 10.73 -22.82 -9.50
C VAL A 420 10.57 -22.51 -10.98
N ASN A 421 10.35 -23.54 -11.78
CA ASN A 421 10.05 -23.41 -13.19
C ASN A 421 8.54 -23.16 -13.36
N PHE A 422 8.17 -21.97 -13.83
CA PHE A 422 6.78 -21.56 -14.05
C PHE A 422 6.63 -20.86 -15.41
N PRO A 423 5.52 -21.05 -16.13
CA PRO A 423 5.21 -20.22 -17.29
C PRO A 423 4.72 -18.83 -16.82
N VAL A 424 5.12 -17.77 -17.52
CA VAL A 424 4.69 -16.40 -17.21
C VAL A 424 3.27 -16.08 -17.69
N LYS A 425 2.73 -16.88 -18.62
CA LYS A 425 1.38 -16.73 -19.20
C LYS A 425 0.70 -18.08 -19.28
N ASN A 426 -0.64 -18.08 -19.27
CA ASN A 426 -1.48 -19.26 -19.45
C ASN A 426 -1.21 -20.40 -18.45
N VAL A 427 -0.98 -20.07 -17.18
CA VAL A 427 -0.93 -21.08 -16.10
C VAL A 427 -2.35 -21.55 -15.81
N ASP A 428 -2.64 -22.83 -16.03
CA ASP A 428 -3.95 -23.39 -15.73
C ASP A 428 -4.05 -23.84 -14.27
N PHE A 429 -4.87 -23.14 -13.48
CA PHE A 429 -5.23 -23.54 -12.13
C PHE A 429 -6.43 -24.49 -12.12
N GLY A 430 -6.99 -24.83 -13.28
CA GLY A 430 -8.08 -25.79 -13.41
C GLY A 430 -7.65 -27.23 -13.11
N ASP A 431 -6.36 -27.54 -13.19
CA ASP A 431 -5.82 -28.89 -12.93
C ASP A 431 -5.71 -29.23 -11.44
N ILE A 432 -5.77 -28.21 -10.58
CA ILE A 432 -5.83 -28.40 -9.12
C ILE A 432 -7.27 -28.37 -8.57
N LEU A 433 -8.26 -28.09 -9.41
CA LEU A 433 -9.66 -28.14 -9.02
C LEU A 433 -10.22 -29.55 -9.23
N THR A 434 -11.12 -29.96 -8.34
CA THR A 434 -11.96 -31.15 -8.55
C THR A 434 -12.90 -30.93 -9.74
N GLU A 435 -13.37 -31.98 -10.40
CA GLU A 435 -14.23 -31.85 -11.59
C GLU A 435 -15.50 -31.02 -11.32
N ASP A 436 -16.06 -31.13 -10.11
CA ASP A 436 -17.24 -30.37 -9.70
C ASP A 436 -16.93 -28.88 -9.55
N ASN A 437 -15.80 -28.55 -8.90
CA ASN A 437 -15.35 -27.16 -8.78
C ASN A 437 -14.88 -26.60 -10.13
N LYS A 438 -14.32 -27.42 -11.02
CA LYS A 438 -13.91 -26.98 -12.36
C LYS A 438 -15.12 -26.54 -13.20
N LYS A 439 -16.26 -27.24 -13.08
CA LYS A 439 -17.52 -26.87 -13.77
C LYS A 439 -18.13 -25.56 -13.28
N THR A 440 -17.87 -25.15 -12.04
CA THR A 440 -18.40 -23.89 -11.49
C THR A 440 -17.59 -22.67 -11.92
N HIS A 441 -16.34 -22.86 -12.37
CA HIS A 441 -15.48 -21.77 -12.81
C HIS A 441 -15.52 -21.64 -14.34
N GLN A 442 -15.88 -20.44 -14.81
CA GLN A 442 -15.89 -20.13 -16.24
C GLN A 442 -14.48 -20.02 -16.82
N TYR A 443 -13.53 -19.52 -16.03
CA TYR A 443 -12.14 -19.31 -16.41
C TYR A 443 -11.20 -19.84 -15.33
N THR A 444 -10.11 -20.49 -15.74
CA THR A 444 -9.11 -21.07 -14.82
C THR A 444 -7.67 -20.75 -15.22
N LYS A 445 -7.46 -20.00 -16.29
CA LYS A 445 -6.13 -19.62 -16.79
C LYS A 445 -5.67 -18.30 -16.18
N TYR A 446 -4.40 -18.25 -15.80
CA TYR A 446 -3.81 -17.11 -15.13
C TYR A 446 -2.51 -16.64 -15.80
N ASN A 447 -2.28 -15.33 -15.75
CA ASN A 447 -1.03 -14.69 -16.17
C ASN A 447 -0.27 -14.14 -14.97
N LEU A 448 1.05 -14.29 -14.96
CA LEU A 448 1.89 -13.65 -13.96
C LEU A 448 1.88 -12.13 -14.17
N VAL A 449 1.66 -11.37 -13.11
CA VAL A 449 1.66 -9.90 -13.12
C VAL A 449 2.83 -9.34 -12.30
N ALA A 450 3.16 -10.00 -11.19
CA ALA A 450 4.27 -9.60 -10.34
C ALA A 450 5.01 -10.83 -9.79
N ASN A 451 6.34 -10.75 -9.71
CA ASN A 451 7.20 -11.77 -9.12
C ASN A 451 8.26 -11.11 -8.24
N ILE A 452 8.15 -11.27 -6.93
CA ILE A 452 9.10 -10.80 -5.94
C ILE A 452 10.15 -11.87 -5.73
N VAL A 453 11.41 -11.45 -5.69
CA VAL A 453 12.60 -12.29 -5.55
C VAL A 453 13.36 -11.86 -4.31
N HIS A 454 13.97 -12.83 -3.64
CA HIS A 454 14.94 -12.58 -2.60
C HIS A 454 16.31 -13.09 -3.03
N ASP A 455 17.28 -12.19 -3.16
CA ASP A 455 18.66 -12.52 -3.50
C ASP A 455 19.54 -12.47 -2.23
N GLY A 456 20.53 -13.36 -2.14
CA GLY A 456 21.47 -13.39 -1.02
C GLY A 456 21.04 -14.24 0.18
N GLU A 457 21.72 -14.03 1.30
CA GLU A 457 21.56 -14.79 2.54
C GLU A 457 20.29 -14.40 3.33
N PRO A 458 19.73 -15.30 4.16
CA PRO A 458 18.50 -15.04 4.92
C PRO A 458 18.49 -13.78 5.80
N ASN A 459 19.65 -13.33 6.29
CA ASN A 459 19.74 -12.23 7.27
C ASN A 459 20.24 -10.90 6.65
N SER A 460 20.73 -10.92 5.42
CA SER A 460 21.42 -9.79 4.77
C SER A 460 21.10 -9.67 3.28
N GLY A 461 20.10 -10.42 2.80
CA GLY A 461 19.68 -10.41 1.41
C GLY A 461 18.92 -9.14 1.01
N THR A 462 18.64 -9.04 -0.28
CA THR A 462 17.92 -7.92 -0.87
C THR A 462 16.69 -8.41 -1.61
N TYR A 463 15.63 -7.60 -1.58
CA TYR A 463 14.42 -7.88 -2.34
C TYR A 463 14.34 -7.04 -3.61
N ARG A 464 13.95 -7.68 -4.71
CA ARG A 464 13.56 -7.01 -5.96
C ARG A 464 12.25 -7.57 -6.48
N CYS A 465 11.58 -6.85 -7.36
CA CYS A 465 10.34 -7.31 -7.97
C CYS A 465 10.39 -7.19 -9.49
N HIS A 466 9.89 -8.21 -10.17
CA HIS A 466 9.62 -8.18 -11.60
C HIS A 466 8.15 -7.87 -11.79
N ILE A 467 7.85 -6.88 -12.61
CA ILE A 467 6.52 -6.35 -12.80
C ILE A 467 6.19 -6.33 -14.29
N LEU A 468 5.01 -6.84 -14.64
CA LEU A 468 4.46 -6.76 -15.98
C LEU A 468 3.77 -5.41 -16.18
N GLN A 469 4.26 -4.64 -17.13
CA GLN A 469 3.54 -3.47 -17.60
C GLN A 469 2.52 -3.87 -18.67
N LYS A 470 1.24 -3.76 -18.33
CA LYS A 470 0.13 -4.17 -19.22
C LYS A 470 0.08 -3.41 -20.54
N SER A 471 0.34 -2.10 -20.52
CA SER A 471 0.24 -1.25 -21.72
C SER A 471 1.28 -1.57 -22.79
N THR A 472 2.45 -2.11 -22.40
CA THR A 472 3.54 -2.44 -23.33
C THR A 472 3.79 -3.94 -23.43
N ASN A 473 3.18 -4.75 -22.56
CA ASN A 473 3.44 -6.18 -22.40
C ASN A 473 4.93 -6.48 -22.12
N GLN A 474 5.65 -5.51 -21.53
CA GLN A 474 7.07 -5.63 -21.17
C GLN A 474 7.24 -5.86 -19.67
N TRP A 475 8.31 -6.55 -19.32
CA TRP A 475 8.67 -6.83 -17.94
C TRP A 475 9.78 -5.91 -17.47
N TYR A 476 9.64 -5.41 -16.25
CA TYR A 476 10.61 -4.56 -15.60
C TYR A 476 11.06 -5.20 -14.29
N GLU A 477 12.37 -5.23 -14.08
CA GLU A 477 12.96 -5.50 -12.78
C GLU A 477 13.11 -4.18 -12.03
N MET A 478 12.59 -4.15 -10.80
CA MET A 478 12.60 -2.99 -9.93
C MET A 478 13.24 -3.38 -8.60
N GLN A 479 14.41 -2.81 -8.35
CA GLN A 479 15.14 -2.91 -7.10
C GLN A 479 15.34 -1.50 -6.55
N ASP A 480 14.43 -1.10 -5.66
CA ASP A 480 14.37 0.25 -5.11
C ASP A 480 14.35 1.33 -6.21
N LEU A 481 15.43 2.09 -6.36
CA LEU A 481 15.59 3.15 -7.36
C LEU A 481 15.96 2.63 -8.75
N HIS A 482 16.50 1.41 -8.84
CA HIS A 482 16.96 0.83 -10.09
C HIS A 482 15.80 0.14 -10.79
N VAL A 483 15.53 0.57 -12.02
CA VAL A 483 14.48 0.05 -12.88
C VAL A 483 15.11 -0.35 -14.20
N THR A 484 15.03 -1.63 -14.55
CA THR A 484 15.65 -2.20 -15.75
C THR A 484 14.63 -3.06 -16.50
N ASN A 485 14.78 -3.16 -17.83
CA ASN A 485 13.99 -4.11 -18.61
C ASN A 485 14.52 -5.52 -18.39
N ILE A 486 13.63 -6.49 -18.21
CA ILE A 486 13.99 -7.90 -18.08
C ILE A 486 13.21 -8.74 -19.09
N LEU A 487 13.86 -9.77 -19.65
CA LEU A 487 13.20 -10.70 -20.55
C LEU A 487 12.34 -11.70 -19.75
N PRO A 488 11.16 -12.11 -20.26
CA PRO A 488 10.30 -13.07 -19.56
C PRO A 488 11.00 -14.38 -19.18
N GLN A 489 11.92 -14.85 -20.04
CA GLN A 489 12.69 -16.09 -19.79
C GLN A 489 13.67 -15.98 -18.61
N MET A 490 14.11 -14.77 -18.27
CA MET A 490 15.03 -14.56 -17.14
C MET A 490 14.31 -14.59 -15.80
N ILE A 491 13.01 -14.28 -15.78
CA ILE A 491 12.19 -14.24 -14.56
C ILE A 491 12.12 -15.63 -13.92
N THR A 492 12.01 -16.68 -14.72
CA THR A 492 11.88 -18.07 -14.26
C THR A 492 13.18 -18.63 -13.67
N LEU A 493 14.31 -17.98 -13.93
CA LEU A 493 15.63 -18.38 -13.42
C LEU A 493 15.92 -17.81 -12.02
N THR A 494 15.02 -16.97 -11.49
CA THR A 494 15.21 -16.30 -10.21
C THR A 494 14.58 -17.06 -9.05
N GLU A 495 15.07 -16.79 -7.83
CA GLU A 495 14.55 -17.36 -6.60
C GLU A 495 13.21 -16.71 -6.22
N ALA A 496 12.17 -16.98 -7.02
CA ALA A 496 10.82 -16.48 -6.83
C ALA A 496 10.33 -16.73 -5.40
N TYR A 497 9.91 -15.67 -4.72
CA TYR A 497 9.51 -15.66 -3.32
C TYR A 497 7.99 -15.47 -3.18
N ILE A 498 7.45 -14.41 -3.79
CA ILE A 498 6.01 -14.15 -3.84
C ILE A 498 5.62 -13.86 -5.29
N GLN A 499 4.56 -14.48 -5.77
CA GLN A 499 4.04 -14.30 -7.12
C GLN A 499 2.59 -13.84 -7.06
N ILE A 500 2.21 -12.95 -7.97
CA ILE A 500 0.82 -12.52 -8.16
C ILE A 500 0.41 -12.87 -9.58
N TYR A 501 -0.64 -13.67 -9.68
CA TYR A 501 -1.25 -14.13 -10.91
C TYR A 501 -2.61 -13.47 -11.10
N GLU A 502 -2.98 -13.12 -12.32
CA GLU A 502 -4.27 -12.54 -12.69
C GLU A 502 -5.06 -13.52 -13.57
N LEU A 503 -6.34 -13.68 -13.25
CA LEU A 503 -7.27 -14.49 -14.04
C LEU A 503 -7.50 -13.86 -15.42
N GLN A 504 -7.34 -14.65 -16.46
CA GLN A 504 -7.76 -14.27 -17.81
C GLN A 504 -9.28 -14.43 -17.95
N GLU A 505 -10.00 -13.31 -18.03
CA GLU A 505 -11.45 -13.30 -18.27
C GLU A 505 -11.81 -13.31 -19.78
N THR A 506 -10.81 -13.44 -20.66
CA THR A 506 -10.97 -13.52 -22.11
C THR A 506 -10.23 -14.74 -22.65
N ASP A 507 -10.94 -15.59 -23.39
CA ASP A 507 -10.27 -16.61 -24.21
C ASP A 507 -9.58 -15.89 -25.36
N GLU A 508 -8.26 -15.68 -25.26
CA GLU A 508 -7.45 -15.39 -26.44
C GLU A 508 -7.51 -16.63 -27.34
N THR A 509 -8.42 -16.60 -28.32
CA THR A 509 -8.48 -17.54 -29.46
C THR A 509 -7.36 -17.27 -30.45
#